data_AF-A0A136PMX5-F1
#
_entry.id   AF-A0A136PMX5-F1
#
_cell.length_a   1.000
_cell.length_b   1.000
_cell.length_c   1.000
_cell.angle_alpha   90.00
_cell.angle_beta   90.00
_cell.angle_gamma   90.00
#
_symmetry.space_group_name_H-M   'P 1'
#
loop_
_entity.id
_entity.type
_entity.pdbx_description
1 polymer ?
#
loop_
_entity_poly.entity_id
_entity_poly.type
_entity_poly.pdbx_seq_one_letter_code
_entity_poly.pdbx_strand_id
1 'polypeptide(L)'
;MSISVPPDVAERLEQEPNASAYITQAVRDRMRLDALDAELAHAGIEVTEQGVAEARARRAAVEAEWTSQRRQALRDRVRQHLRDEVDDSPRQSVA
;
A
#
# COMPACT_ATOMS: atom_id res chain seq x y z
N MET A 1 14.82 22.91 -7.30
CA MET A 1 13.56 22.49 -7.95
C MET A 1 12.50 22.45 -6.88
N SER A 2 11.42 23.23 -7.02
CA SER A 2 10.24 23.16 -6.15
C SER A 2 9.12 22.46 -6.90
N ILE A 3 8.32 21.64 -6.20
CA ILE A 3 7.21 20.89 -6.79
C ILE A 3 5.92 21.48 -6.24
N SER A 4 4.99 21.85 -7.12
CA SER A 4 3.65 22.28 -6.72
C SER A 4 2.74 21.06 -6.62
N VAL A 5 1.96 21.00 -5.55
CA VAL A 5 0.98 19.94 -5.32
C VAL A 5 -0.44 20.52 -5.28
N PRO A 6 -1.47 19.72 -5.62
CA PRO A 6 -2.86 20.10 -5.44
C PRO A 6 -3.20 20.45 -3.97
N PRO A 7 -4.22 21.30 -3.71
CA PRO A 7 -4.57 21.73 -2.36
C PRO A 7 -4.92 20.58 -1.40
N ASP A 8 -5.67 19.58 -1.86
CA ASP A 8 -6.04 18.40 -1.08
C ASP A 8 -4.82 17.56 -0.67
N VAL A 9 -3.81 17.50 -1.55
CA VAL A 9 -2.54 16.83 -1.26
C VAL A 9 -1.73 17.64 -0.25
N ALA A 10 -1.71 18.97 -0.37
CA ALA A 10 -1.04 19.85 0.60
C ALA A 10 -1.64 19.68 2.01
N GLU A 11 -2.97 19.77 2.13
CA GLU A 11 -3.69 19.57 3.39
C GLU A 11 -3.38 18.20 4.03
N ARG A 12 -3.27 17.15 3.21
CA ARG A 12 -2.92 15.80 3.68
C ARG A 12 -1.47 15.73 4.18
N LEU A 13 -0.53 16.39 3.49
CA LEU A 13 0.88 16.41 3.86
C LEU A 13 1.13 17.23 5.13
N GLU A 14 0.35 18.28 5.38
CA GLU A 14 0.41 19.06 6.62
C GLU A 14 0.03 18.24 7.86
N GLN A 15 -0.74 17.17 7.70
CA GLN A 15 -1.08 16.23 8.78
C GLN A 15 0.04 15.22 9.08
N GLU A 16 1.03 15.10 8.21
CA GLU A 16 2.13 14.17 8.40
C GLU A 16 3.20 14.78 9.32
N PRO A 17 3.64 14.05 10.37
CA PRO A 17 4.75 14.50 11.21
C PRO A 17 6.03 14.82 10.43
N ASN A 18 6.21 14.16 9.28
CA ASN A 18 7.30 14.42 8.35
C ASN A 18 6.85 14.18 6.89
N ALA A 19 6.40 15.25 6.24
CA ALA A 19 5.93 15.20 4.85
C ALA A 19 6.98 14.67 3.86
N SER A 20 8.25 15.03 4.02
CA SER A 20 9.33 14.58 3.11
C SER A 20 9.58 13.08 3.20
N ALA A 21 9.58 12.53 4.43
CA ALA A 21 9.71 11.09 4.64
C ALA A 21 8.51 10.33 4.06
N TYR A 22 7.30 10.84 4.30
CA TYR A 22 6.07 10.27 3.73
C TYR A 22 6.10 10.22 2.20
N ILE A 23 6.43 11.34 1.55
CA ILE A 23 6.52 11.41 0.08
C ILE A 23 7.59 10.46 -0.45
N THR A 24 8.76 10.42 0.21
CA THR A 24 9.85 9.52 -0.19
C THR A 24 9.40 8.07 -0.15
N GLN A 25 8.69 7.67 0.89
CA GLN A 25 8.17 6.31 1.00
C GLN A 25 7.10 6.02 -0.06
N ALA A 26 6.15 6.93 -0.26
CA ALA A 26 5.11 6.78 -1.28
C ALA A 26 5.70 6.62 -2.70
N VAL A 27 6.76 7.39 -3.02
CA VAL A 27 7.48 7.25 -4.30
C VAL A 27 8.15 5.88 -4.39
N ARG A 28 8.83 5.42 -3.33
CA ARG A 28 9.46 4.09 -3.30
C ARG A 28 8.44 2.96 -3.45
N ASP A 29 7.30 3.07 -2.77
CA ASP A 29 6.23 2.08 -2.87
C ASP A 29 5.69 2.02 -4.30
N ARG A 30 5.51 3.17 -4.94
CA ARG A 30 5.10 3.21 -6.36
C ARG A 30 6.13 2.55 -7.27
N MET A 31 7.42 2.86 -7.10
CA MET A 31 8.49 2.24 -7.88
C MET A 31 8.54 0.71 -7.70
N ARG A 32 8.28 0.20 -6.48
CA ARG A 32 8.22 -1.25 -6.22
C ARG A 32 7.06 -1.91 -6.97
N LEU A 33 5.90 -1.25 -7.03
CA LEU A 33 4.75 -1.74 -7.79
C LEU A 33 5.04 -1.74 -9.29
N ASP A 34 5.60 -0.65 -9.83
CA ASP A 34 5.96 -0.57 -11.24
C ASP A 34 7.01 -1.65 -11.62
N ALA A 35 7.96 -1.95 -10.72
CA ALA A 35 8.91 -3.05 -10.91
C ALA A 35 8.23 -4.42 -10.90
N LEU A 36 7.29 -4.66 -9.98
CA LEU A 36 6.51 -5.91 -9.95
C LEU A 36 5.70 -6.09 -11.24
N ASP A 37 5.05 -5.03 -11.73
CA ASP A 37 4.28 -5.07 -12.98
C ASP A 37 5.19 -5.42 -14.17
N ALA A 38 6.42 -4.89 -14.20
CA ALA A 38 7.41 -5.24 -15.22
C ALA A 38 7.85 -6.70 -15.17
N GLU A 39 8.09 -7.25 -13.96
CA GLU A 39 8.45 -8.68 -13.78
C GLU A 39 7.31 -9.61 -14.20
N LEU A 40 6.06 -9.26 -13.87
CA LEU A 40 4.88 -10.02 -14.32
C LEU A 40 4.76 -10.01 -15.84
N ALA A 41 4.90 -8.85 -16.47
CA ALA A 41 4.88 -8.73 -17.92
C ALA A 41 6.02 -9.53 -18.58
N HIS A 42 7.21 -9.52 -17.99
CA HIS A 42 8.33 -10.34 -18.44
C HIS A 42 8.01 -11.85 -18.41
N ALA A 43 7.27 -12.30 -17.39
CA ALA A 43 6.77 -13.67 -17.29
C ALA A 43 5.56 -13.97 -18.21
N GLY A 44 5.12 -13.00 -19.03
CA GLY A 44 3.95 -13.13 -19.91
C GLY A 44 2.61 -12.99 -19.19
N ILE A 45 2.59 -12.45 -17.97
CA ILE A 45 1.39 -12.18 -17.19
C ILE A 45 1.06 -10.70 -17.31
N GLU A 46 0.03 -10.39 -18.11
CA GLU A 46 -0.44 -9.02 -18.28
C GLU A 46 -1.48 -8.65 -17.22
N VAL A 47 -1.19 -7.63 -16.40
CA VAL A 47 -2.14 -7.07 -15.43
C VAL A 47 -2.93 -5.95 -16.10
N THR A 48 -4.15 -6.26 -16.54
CA THR A 48 -5.02 -5.28 -17.21
C THR A 48 -5.87 -4.50 -16.22
N GLU A 49 -6.23 -3.26 -16.55
CA GLU A 49 -7.13 -2.45 -15.73
C GLU A 49 -8.49 -3.14 -15.50
N GLN A 50 -9.04 -3.77 -16.55
CA GLN A 50 -10.27 -4.55 -16.44
C GLN A 50 -10.10 -5.73 -15.48
N GLY A 51 -9.01 -6.49 -15.59
CA GLY A 51 -8.73 -7.61 -14.69
C GLY A 51 -8.58 -7.17 -13.23
N VAL A 52 -7.95 -6.03 -12.99
CA VAL A 52 -7.86 -5.41 -11.66
C VAL A 52 -9.24 -5.01 -11.14
N ALA A 53 -10.08 -4.40 -11.97
CA ALA A 53 -11.44 -4.01 -11.60
C ALA A 53 -12.30 -5.23 -11.25
N GLU A 54 -12.24 -6.29 -12.04
CA GLU A 54 -12.96 -7.54 -11.81
C GLU A 54 -12.47 -8.26 -10.54
N ALA A 55 -11.15 -8.31 -10.32
CA ALA A 55 -10.57 -8.86 -9.10
C ALA A 55 -11.03 -8.07 -7.86
N ARG A 56 -11.04 -6.74 -7.94
CA ARG A 56 -11.55 -5.87 -6.87
C ARG A 56 -13.03 -6.11 -6.60
N ALA A 57 -13.85 -6.23 -7.65
CA ALA A 57 -15.28 -6.50 -7.51
C ALA A 57 -15.54 -7.87 -6.84
N ARG A 58 -14.84 -8.93 -7.25
CA ARG A 58 -14.94 -10.26 -6.63
C ARG A 58 -14.56 -10.24 -5.16
N ARG A 59 -13.46 -9.54 -4.82
CA ARG A 59 -13.04 -9.35 -3.42
C ARG A 59 -14.11 -8.61 -2.61
N ALA A 60 -14.65 -7.51 -3.15
CA ALA A 60 -15.68 -6.72 -2.47
C ALA A 60 -16.96 -7.52 -2.23
N ALA A 61 -17.37 -8.37 -3.18
CA ALA A 61 -18.53 -9.26 -3.01
C ALA A 61 -18.33 -10.23 -1.83
N VAL A 62 -17.14 -10.85 -1.72
CA VAL A 62 -16.81 -11.72 -0.59
C VAL A 62 -16.77 -10.94 0.73
N GLU A 63 -16.20 -9.74 0.74
CA GLU A 63 -16.13 -8.90 1.94
C GLU A 63 -17.52 -8.41 2.40
N ALA A 64 -18.47 -8.21 1.48
CA ALA A 64 -19.83 -7.80 1.81
C ALA A 64 -20.57 -8.86 2.66
N GLU A 65 -20.23 -10.13 2.49
CA GLU A 65 -20.80 -11.24 3.28
C GLU A 65 -20.16 -11.38 4.67
N TRP A 66 -19.10 -10.63 4.98
CA TRP A 66 -18.40 -10.78 6.24
C TRP A 66 -19.15 -10.17 7.42
N THR A 67 -19.28 -10.97 8.48
CA THR A 67 -19.74 -10.49 9.79
C THR A 67 -18.82 -9.39 10.33
N SER A 68 -19.38 -8.51 11.17
CA SER A 68 -18.61 -7.45 11.82
C SER A 68 -17.45 -8.01 12.64
N GLN A 69 -17.63 -9.19 13.27
CA GLN A 69 -16.56 -9.88 14.01
C GLN A 69 -15.41 -10.29 13.09
N ARG A 70 -15.71 -10.84 11.90
CA ARG A 70 -14.67 -11.23 10.93
C ARG A 70 -13.89 -10.02 10.42
N ARG A 71 -14.58 -8.92 10.11
CA ARG A 71 -13.96 -7.65 9.72
C ARG A 71 -13.04 -7.12 10.83
N GLN A 72 -13.51 -7.14 12.08
CA GLN A 72 -12.70 -6.71 13.23
C GLN A 72 -11.46 -7.58 13.42
N ALA A 73 -11.60 -8.91 13.37
CA ALA A 73 -10.48 -9.84 13.49
C ALA A 73 -9.43 -9.68 12.35
N LEU A 74 -9.85 -9.29 11.15
CA LEU A 74 -8.90 -8.92 10.10
C LEU A 74 -8.15 -7.62 10.44
N ARG A 75 -8.86 -6.57 10.88
CA ARG A 75 -8.23 -5.29 11.24
C ARG A 75 -7.22 -5.46 12.37
N ASP A 76 -7.54 -6.29 13.36
CA ASP A 76 -6.65 -6.54 14.49
C ASP A 76 -5.41 -7.33 14.06
N ARG A 77 -5.54 -8.30 13.15
CA ARG A 77 -4.39 -9.00 12.54
C ARG A 77 -3.50 -8.06 11.72
N VAL A 78 -4.08 -7.20 10.90
CA VAL A 78 -3.32 -6.21 10.11
C VAL A 78 -2.56 -5.26 11.04
N ARG A 79 -3.23 -4.75 12.09
CA ARG A 79 -2.58 -3.86 13.07
C ARG A 79 -1.43 -4.56 13.80
N GLN A 80 -1.61 -5.82 14.19
CA GLN A 80 -0.57 -6.59 14.85
C GLN A 80 0.64 -6.78 13.93
N HIS A 81 0.42 -7.18 12.67
CA HIS A 81 1.50 -7.35 11.71
C HIS A 81 2.30 -6.07 11.48
N LEU A 82 1.62 -4.94 11.30
CA LEU A 82 2.30 -3.64 11.14
C LEU A 82 3.12 -3.25 12.37
N ARG A 83 2.67 -3.62 13.58
CA ARG A 83 3.44 -3.40 14.81
C ARG A 83 4.68 -4.29 14.83
N ASP A 84 4.52 -5.56 14.47
CA ASP A 84 5.62 -6.53 14.44
C ASP A 84 6.70 -6.14 13.41
N GLU A 85 6.32 -5.62 12.24
CA GLU A 85 7.28 -5.11 11.23
C GLU A 85 8.07 -3.89 11.72
N VAL A 86 7.45 -3.02 12.53
CA VAL A 86 8.12 -1.86 13.12
C VAL A 86 9.08 -2.29 14.24
N ASP A 87 8.68 -3.25 15.06
CA ASP A 87 9.51 -3.77 16.15
C ASP A 87 10.70 -4.63 15.66
N ASP A 88 10.59 -5.28 14.49
CA ASP A 88 11.69 -6.05 13.86
C ASP A 88 12.68 -5.16 13.06
N SER A 89 12.38 -3.87 12.87
CA SER A 89 13.20 -2.90 12.15
C SER A 89 14.40 -2.29 12.92
N PRO A 90 15.13 -3.02 13.79
CA PRO A 90 16.54 -2.69 14.03
C PRO A 90 17.54 -3.86 13.88
N ARG A 91 17.23 -4.95 13.16
CA ARG A 91 18.21 -6.06 12.97
C ARG A 91 18.79 -6.27 11.57
N GLN A 92 18.29 -5.60 10.52
CA GLN A 92 18.92 -5.59 9.19
C GLN A 92 19.74 -4.30 8.97
N SER A 93 20.83 -4.17 9.69
CA SER A 93 21.93 -3.25 9.34
C SER A 93 23.24 -3.79 9.89
N VAL A 94 23.70 -4.91 9.32
CA VAL A 94 25.12 -5.27 9.24
C VAL A 94 25.30 -6.44 8.28
N ALA A 95 25.88 -6.16 7.12
CA ALA A 95 26.99 -6.90 6.50
C ALA A 95 27.46 -6.15 5.25
#